data_AF-A0A413TY33-F1
#
_entry.id   AF-A0A413TY33-F1
#
_cell.length_a   1.000
_cell.length_b   1.000
_cell.length_c   1.000
_cell.angle_alpha   90.00
_cell.angle_beta   90.00
_cell.angle_gamma   90.00
#
_symmetry.space_group_name_H-M   'P 1'
#
loop_
_entity.id
_entity.type
_entity.pdbx_description
1 polymer ?
#
loop_
_entity_poly.entity_id
_entity_poly.type
_entity_poly.pdbx_seq_one_letter_code
_entity_poly.pdbx_strand_id
1 'polypeptide(L)'
;MGNATKKQIEYAQQISQALNISMPNAASFEAISKFISDNQRDFYRHNDEVVHQQIVDNIRIVDYASELGFTLVRRGKYFTLKEHDSVMIDPERNCFWRNSIGGGHGKTAYGGSVIDFAKHFSGLSMREIMVDFSARVKGMEHEAAPSIASVKEKGEFELPPRGADMRRAYAYLIKTRYIDQDVVQDFVNQKMLYQDQRGNCVFVSYDKDKQPVFACKRGTNTEKRFVADVENSDYEHGFYINNGSEKLIVTESVIDAMSIMSILKAKGIDYKSYDYLPLAGAAKFESLMNHLHDDVTREVNLALDNDEGGIQNAEKIKELIEKEGIDLDEHDWIPDYKDWNEEIKEAFKHGKSFADIKLEKELNTPIEQKKEKSFMELAKEEAKAKLDASTTSRNKQMEMELEYDE
;
A
#
# COMPACT_ATOMS: atom_id res chain seq x y z
N MET A 1 23.23 41.96 32.28
CA MET A 1 22.31 40.92 31.75
C MET A 1 20.91 41.49 31.78
N GLY A 2 20.32 41.75 30.61
CA GLY A 2 19.01 42.40 30.49
C GLY A 2 17.85 41.43 30.51
N ASN A 3 16.64 41.92 30.79
CA ASN A 3 15.40 41.16 30.64
C ASN A 3 15.02 41.03 29.16
N ALA A 4 14.35 39.95 28.80
CA ALA A 4 13.79 39.78 27.46
C ALA A 4 12.72 40.86 27.16
N THR A 5 12.62 41.27 25.90
CA THR A 5 11.61 42.25 25.49
C THR A 5 10.21 41.62 25.46
N LYS A 6 9.17 42.44 25.61
CA LYS A 6 7.76 41.99 25.54
C LYS A 6 7.47 41.17 24.27
N LYS A 7 7.98 41.61 23.12
CA LYS A 7 7.84 40.90 21.84
C LYS A 7 8.53 39.54 21.82
N GLN A 8 9.71 39.42 22.46
CA GLN A 8 10.39 38.13 22.57
C GLN A 8 9.65 37.18 23.50
N ILE A 9 9.07 37.69 24.60
CA ILE A 9 8.26 36.89 25.52
C ILE A 9 6.97 36.43 24.82
N GLU A 10 6.28 37.30 24.09
CA GLU A 10 5.09 36.97 23.29
C GLU A 10 5.40 35.92 22.21
N TYR A 11 6.54 36.06 21.52
CA TYR A 11 6.95 35.08 20.51
C TYR A 11 7.34 33.73 21.13
N ALA A 12 8.03 33.73 22.28
CA ALA A 12 8.32 32.51 23.02
C ALA A 12 7.05 31.83 23.56
N GLN A 13 6.04 32.61 23.95
CA GLN A 13 4.72 32.10 24.32
C GLN A 13 4.02 31.39 23.16
N GLN A 14 4.06 31.97 21.96
CA GLN A 14 3.50 31.34 20.75
C GLN A 14 4.18 30.01 20.44
N ILE A 15 5.52 29.96 20.50
CA ILE A 15 6.30 28.74 20.30
C ILE A 15 5.94 27.68 21.35
N SER A 16 5.88 28.08 22.62
CA SER A 16 5.54 27.21 23.75
C SER A 16 4.15 26.59 23.61
N GLN A 17 3.15 27.40 23.21
CA GLN A 17 1.78 26.95 23.01
C GLN A 17 1.67 26.01 21.79
N ALA A 18 2.26 26.38 20.66
CA ALA A 18 2.16 25.60 19.43
C ALA A 18 2.87 24.24 19.52
N LEU A 19 4.04 24.18 20.17
CA LEU A 19 4.81 22.95 20.32
C LEU A 19 4.50 22.17 21.60
N ASN A 20 3.62 22.69 22.46
CA ASN A 20 3.32 22.15 23.79
C ASN A 20 4.58 21.90 24.65
N ILE A 21 5.50 22.87 24.67
CA ILE A 21 6.76 22.82 25.41
C ILE A 21 6.81 23.89 26.49
N SER A 22 7.36 23.57 27.65
CA SER A 22 7.48 24.51 28.76
C SER A 22 8.49 25.63 28.46
N MET A 23 8.06 26.86 28.62
CA MET A 23 8.92 28.05 28.52
C MET A 23 9.87 28.15 29.72
N PRO A 24 11.09 28.73 29.56
CA PRO A 24 12.00 28.95 30.68
C PRO A 24 11.39 29.82 31.78
N ASN A 25 11.57 29.41 33.04
CA ASN A 25 11.09 30.13 34.22
C ASN A 25 11.77 31.51 34.42
N ALA A 26 12.93 31.74 33.81
CA ALA A 26 13.67 32.99 33.88
C ALA A 26 13.40 33.86 32.65
N ALA A 27 12.83 35.05 32.85
CA ALA A 27 12.64 36.06 31.78
C ALA A 27 13.94 36.76 31.36
N SER A 28 15.10 36.12 31.58
CA SER A 28 16.38 36.68 31.14
C SER A 28 16.45 36.66 29.62
N PHE A 29 17.06 37.70 29.04
CA PHE A 29 17.22 37.81 27.60
C PHE A 29 17.92 36.57 27.01
N GLU A 30 18.92 36.04 27.70
CA GLU A 30 19.69 34.88 27.27
C GLU A 30 18.84 33.60 27.26
N ALA A 31 18.04 33.34 28.29
CA ALA A 31 17.21 32.15 28.36
C ALA A 31 16.07 32.17 27.31
N ILE A 32 15.40 33.31 27.15
CA ILE A 32 14.31 33.45 26.17
C ILE A 32 14.86 33.43 24.73
N SER A 33 15.98 34.10 24.46
CA SER A 33 16.57 34.09 23.11
C SER A 33 17.08 32.71 22.72
N LYS A 34 17.66 31.95 23.67
CA LYS A 34 18.06 30.56 23.44
C LYS A 34 16.83 29.68 23.18
N PHE A 35 15.78 29.79 24.00
CA PHE A 35 14.53 29.04 23.79
C PHE A 35 13.90 29.31 22.41
N ILE A 36 13.84 30.58 21.99
CA ILE A 36 13.36 30.93 20.65
C ILE A 36 14.23 30.26 19.59
N SER A 37 15.56 30.43 19.67
CA SER A 37 16.49 29.90 18.68
C SER A 37 16.41 28.37 18.54
N ASP A 38 16.32 27.66 19.66
CA ASP A 38 16.30 26.20 19.68
C ASP A 38 15.02 25.63 19.05
N ASN A 39 13.89 26.33 19.18
CA ASN A 39 12.56 25.83 18.83
C ASN A 39 11.93 26.52 17.62
N GLN A 40 12.55 27.58 17.09
CA GLN A 40 12.02 28.37 15.98
C GLN A 40 11.79 27.53 14.72
N ARG A 41 12.70 26.60 14.42
CA ARG A 41 12.59 25.74 13.24
C ARG A 41 11.39 24.79 13.34
N ASP A 42 11.19 24.17 14.49
CA ASP A 42 10.08 23.25 14.71
C ASP A 42 8.75 24.00 14.80
N PHE A 43 8.73 25.22 15.34
CA PHE A 43 7.56 26.10 15.32
C PHE A 43 7.12 26.45 13.90
N TYR A 44 8.06 26.79 13.00
CA TYR A 44 7.73 27.02 11.60
C TYR A 44 7.24 25.74 10.90
N ARG A 45 7.85 24.58 11.18
CA ARG A 45 7.39 23.29 10.63
C ARG A 45 5.96 22.97 11.09
N HIS A 46 5.67 23.13 12.39
CA HIS A 46 4.34 22.92 12.94
C HIS A 46 3.31 23.85 12.30
N ASN A 47 3.62 25.13 12.14
CA ASN A 47 2.72 26.07 11.47
C ASN A 47 2.49 25.71 9.99
N ASP A 48 3.52 25.25 9.27
CA ASP A 48 3.37 24.78 7.89
C ASP A 48 2.49 23.52 7.81
N GLU A 49 2.63 22.59 8.76
CA GLU A 49 1.79 21.40 8.89
C GLU A 49 0.32 21.75 9.22
N VAL A 50 0.10 22.71 10.13
CA VAL A 50 -1.24 23.20 10.47
C VAL A 50 -1.91 23.85 9.27
N VAL A 51 -1.21 24.72 8.55
CA VAL A 51 -1.74 25.36 7.33
C VAL A 51 -2.02 24.31 6.25
N HIS A 52 -1.12 23.34 6.08
CA HIS A 52 -1.34 22.22 5.17
C HIS A 52 -2.61 21.43 5.53
N GLN A 53 -2.83 21.12 6.81
CA GLN A 53 -4.03 20.42 7.26
C GLN A 53 -5.30 21.25 7.05
N GLN A 54 -5.26 22.56 7.36
CA GLN A 54 -6.39 23.46 7.12
C GLN A 54 -6.79 23.50 5.65
N ILE A 55 -5.82 23.49 4.74
CA ILE A 55 -6.06 23.44 3.29
C ILE A 55 -6.77 22.13 2.92
N VAL A 56 -6.28 20.99 3.41
CA VAL A 56 -6.86 19.66 3.11
C VAL A 56 -8.28 19.53 3.66
N ASP A 57 -8.55 20.07 4.84
CA ASP A 57 -9.85 19.96 5.50
C ASP A 57 -10.91 20.90 4.91
N ASN A 58 -10.51 22.09 4.44
CA ASN A 58 -11.45 23.15 4.07
C ASN A 58 -11.61 23.35 2.55
N ILE A 59 -10.68 22.88 1.72
CA ILE A 59 -10.77 23.01 0.26
C ILE A 59 -11.17 21.67 -0.35
N ARG A 60 -12.39 21.58 -0.88
CA ARG A 60 -12.90 20.35 -1.49
C ARG A 60 -12.43 20.20 -2.93
N ILE A 61 -11.94 19.00 -3.28
CA ILE A 61 -11.50 18.66 -4.65
C ILE A 61 -12.63 18.86 -5.66
N VAL A 62 -13.87 18.50 -5.32
CA VAL A 62 -15.02 18.66 -6.23
C VAL A 62 -15.31 20.14 -6.57
N ASP A 63 -15.17 21.03 -5.60
CA ASP A 63 -15.40 22.46 -5.81
C ASP A 63 -14.26 23.03 -6.65
N TYR A 64 -13.01 22.73 -6.26
CA TYR A 64 -11.83 23.20 -6.97
C TYR A 64 -11.73 22.66 -8.41
N ALA A 65 -12.11 21.40 -8.65
CA ALA A 65 -12.17 20.85 -10.00
C ALA A 65 -13.19 21.59 -10.88
N SER A 66 -14.34 21.99 -10.31
CA SER A 66 -15.34 22.78 -11.01
C SER A 66 -14.84 24.20 -11.31
N GLU A 67 -14.07 24.82 -10.39
CA GLU A 67 -13.41 26.11 -10.60
C GLU A 67 -12.38 26.07 -11.74
N LEU A 68 -11.64 24.96 -11.87
CA LEU A 68 -10.73 24.70 -12.99
C LEU A 68 -11.47 24.44 -14.32
N GLY A 69 -12.81 24.40 -14.31
CA GLY A 69 -13.64 24.22 -15.49
C GLY A 69 -13.88 22.75 -15.88
N PHE A 70 -13.58 21.79 -14.99
CA PHE A 70 -13.88 20.39 -15.25
C PHE A 70 -15.35 20.06 -14.99
N THR A 71 -15.88 19.13 -15.76
CA THR A 71 -17.25 18.66 -15.61
C THR A 71 -17.29 17.41 -14.73
N LEU A 72 -17.84 17.52 -13.52
CA LEU A 72 -18.03 16.37 -12.62
C LEU A 72 -19.15 15.43 -13.11
N VAL A 73 -18.85 14.13 -13.14
CA VAL A 73 -19.79 13.05 -13.46
C VAL A 73 -19.85 12.06 -12.31
N ARG A 74 -21.04 11.79 -11.78
CA ARG A 74 -21.21 10.89 -10.62
C ARG A 74 -21.04 9.41 -11.02
N ARG A 75 -20.24 8.67 -10.24
CA ARG A 75 -19.96 7.24 -10.38
C ARG A 75 -20.10 6.52 -9.03
N GLY A 76 -21.32 6.14 -8.67
CA GLY A 76 -21.61 5.56 -7.36
C GLY A 76 -21.42 6.59 -6.24
N LYS A 77 -20.57 6.28 -5.26
CA LYS A 77 -20.18 7.23 -4.19
C LYS A 77 -19.09 8.23 -4.60
N TYR A 78 -18.45 7.99 -5.75
CA TYR A 78 -17.35 8.80 -6.27
C TYR A 78 -17.82 9.76 -7.37
N PHE A 79 -16.95 10.71 -7.70
CA PHE A 79 -17.03 11.51 -8.92
C PHE A 79 -15.89 11.16 -9.87
N THR A 80 -16.13 11.31 -11.16
CA THR A 80 -15.09 11.33 -12.20
C THR A 80 -15.20 12.66 -12.96
N LEU A 81 -14.22 12.98 -13.80
CA LEU A 81 -14.22 14.16 -14.65
C LEU A 81 -14.56 13.73 -16.08
N LYS A 82 -15.46 14.45 -16.76
CA LYS A 82 -15.83 14.13 -18.15
C LYS A 82 -14.63 14.21 -19.10
N GLU A 83 -13.73 15.14 -18.82
CA GLU A 83 -12.51 15.41 -19.57
C GLU A 83 -11.39 14.42 -19.20
N HIS A 84 -11.48 13.78 -18.02
CA HIS A 84 -10.49 12.84 -17.49
C HIS A 84 -11.19 11.66 -16.79
N ASP A 85 -11.70 10.73 -17.59
CA ASP A 85 -12.49 9.57 -17.14
C ASP A 85 -11.73 8.57 -16.24
N SER A 86 -10.40 8.59 -16.30
CA SER A 86 -9.49 7.83 -15.43
C SER A 86 -9.37 8.39 -14.01
N VAL A 87 -9.85 9.61 -13.76
CA VAL A 87 -9.83 10.26 -12.45
C VAL A 87 -11.02 9.81 -11.64
N MET A 88 -10.77 9.41 -10.41
CA MET A 88 -11.79 9.10 -9.41
C MET A 88 -11.56 10.01 -8.20
N ILE A 89 -12.60 10.69 -7.76
CA ILE A 89 -12.62 11.60 -6.63
C ILE A 89 -13.55 11.01 -5.57
N ASP A 90 -13.03 10.85 -4.36
CA ASP A 90 -13.81 10.54 -3.17
C ASP A 90 -14.20 11.85 -2.48
N PRO A 91 -15.47 12.30 -2.60
CA PRO A 91 -15.91 13.55 -2.00
C PRO A 91 -16.01 13.48 -0.48
N GLU A 92 -16.06 12.27 0.10
CA GLU A 92 -16.13 12.07 1.56
C GLU A 92 -14.73 12.12 2.17
N ARG A 93 -13.75 11.45 1.55
CA ARG A 93 -12.36 11.46 2.01
C ARG A 93 -11.55 12.65 1.50
N ASN A 94 -12.16 13.52 0.68
CA ASN A 94 -11.54 14.64 -0.01
C ASN A 94 -10.20 14.28 -0.69
N CYS A 95 -10.16 13.14 -1.37
CA CYS A 95 -8.97 12.66 -2.07
C CYS A 95 -9.31 12.20 -3.49
N PHE A 96 -8.29 12.06 -4.33
CA PHE A 96 -8.46 11.54 -5.69
C PHE A 96 -7.35 10.55 -6.05
N TRP A 97 -7.61 9.75 -7.07
CA TRP A 97 -6.61 8.94 -7.74
C TRP A 97 -6.92 8.85 -9.24
N ARG A 98 -5.88 8.61 -10.03
CA ARG A 98 -5.98 8.48 -11.48
C ARG A 98 -5.47 7.12 -11.93
N ASN A 99 -6.39 6.28 -12.40
CA ASN A 99 -6.11 4.90 -12.78
C ASN A 99 -5.23 4.75 -14.03
N SER A 100 -5.02 5.82 -14.81
CA SER A 100 -4.24 5.81 -16.05
C SER A 100 -2.79 6.28 -15.89
N ILE A 101 -2.37 6.71 -14.71
CA ILE A 101 -1.02 7.21 -14.44
C ILE A 101 -0.54 6.52 -13.17
N GLY A 102 0.55 5.75 -13.26
CA GLY A 102 1.19 5.16 -12.08
C GLY A 102 1.60 6.25 -11.09
N GLY A 103 1.42 5.98 -9.79
CA GLY A 103 1.93 6.88 -8.76
C GLY A 103 3.46 6.75 -8.66
N GLY A 104 4.14 7.81 -8.25
CA GLY A 104 5.54 7.68 -7.83
C GLY A 104 5.65 6.78 -6.58
N HIS A 105 6.88 6.32 -6.28
CA HIS A 105 7.30 5.60 -5.05
C HIS A 105 6.16 4.89 -4.30
N GLY A 106 5.85 3.66 -4.71
CA GLY A 106 4.92 2.77 -3.98
C GLY A 106 3.43 2.92 -4.32
N LYS A 107 2.99 4.00 -4.98
CA LYS A 107 1.56 4.19 -5.31
C LYS A 107 1.18 3.62 -6.69
N THR A 108 0.14 2.80 -6.76
CA THR A 108 -0.37 2.19 -8.02
C THR A 108 -1.07 3.19 -8.95
N ALA A 109 -1.48 4.35 -8.41
CA ALA A 109 -2.10 5.43 -9.15
C ALA A 109 -1.61 6.78 -8.61
N TYR A 110 -1.44 7.76 -9.51
CA TYR A 110 -1.18 9.13 -9.11
C TYR A 110 -2.42 9.70 -8.41
N GLY A 111 -2.26 10.18 -7.19
CA GLY A 111 -3.39 10.59 -6.36
C GLY A 111 -2.95 11.11 -5.00
N GLY A 112 -3.87 11.78 -4.31
CA GLY A 112 -3.61 12.42 -3.03
C GLY A 112 -4.68 13.42 -2.63
N SER A 113 -4.24 14.45 -1.93
CA SER A 113 -5.06 15.53 -1.41
C SER A 113 -5.47 16.54 -2.49
N VAL A 114 -6.20 17.58 -2.10
CA VAL A 114 -6.51 18.73 -2.96
C VAL A 114 -5.26 19.47 -3.46
N ILE A 115 -4.17 19.47 -2.68
CA ILE A 115 -2.88 20.06 -3.08
C ILE A 115 -2.27 19.26 -4.24
N ASP A 116 -2.29 17.94 -4.13
CA ASP A 116 -1.80 17.04 -5.19
C ASP A 116 -2.66 17.16 -6.45
N PHE A 117 -3.98 17.32 -6.27
CA PHE A 117 -4.90 17.54 -7.39
C PHE A 117 -4.59 18.85 -8.11
N ALA A 118 -4.41 19.93 -7.36
CA ALA A 118 -4.04 21.23 -7.91
C ALA A 118 -2.70 21.19 -8.65
N LYS A 119 -1.69 20.55 -8.05
CA LYS A 119 -0.37 20.37 -8.67
C LYS A 119 -0.46 19.69 -10.03
N HIS A 120 -1.40 18.74 -10.18
CA HIS A 120 -1.53 17.95 -11.39
C HIS A 120 -2.37 18.59 -12.47
N PHE A 121 -3.43 19.32 -12.09
CA PHE A 121 -4.44 19.80 -13.04
C PHE A 121 -4.48 21.31 -13.25
N SER A 122 -3.95 22.12 -12.33
CA SER A 122 -4.05 23.59 -12.43
C SER A 122 -2.97 24.24 -13.31
N GLY A 123 -1.86 23.54 -13.54
CA GLY A 123 -0.67 24.11 -14.21
C GLY A 123 0.13 25.11 -13.37
N LEU A 124 -0.26 25.33 -12.10
CA LEU A 124 0.40 26.22 -11.16
C LEU A 124 1.60 25.54 -10.48
N SER A 125 2.59 26.33 -10.08
CA SER A 125 3.68 25.86 -9.23
C SER A 125 3.20 25.59 -7.80
N MET A 126 3.92 24.74 -7.07
CA MET A 126 3.62 24.46 -5.65
C MET A 126 3.56 25.74 -4.80
N ARG A 127 4.41 26.73 -5.08
CA ARG A 127 4.39 28.02 -4.36
C ARG A 127 3.10 28.78 -4.63
N GLU A 128 2.64 28.84 -5.88
CA GLU A 128 1.40 29.52 -6.25
C GLU A 128 0.18 28.82 -5.65
N ILE A 129 0.14 27.49 -5.67
CA ILE A 129 -0.91 26.68 -5.06
C ILE A 129 -0.98 26.96 -3.56
N MET A 130 0.15 26.89 -2.86
CA MET A 130 0.18 27.12 -1.42
C MET A 130 -0.19 28.56 -1.06
N VAL A 131 0.18 29.56 -1.87
CA VAL A 131 -0.23 30.95 -1.65
C VAL A 131 -1.74 31.14 -1.85
N ASP A 132 -2.31 30.61 -2.93
CA ASP A 132 -3.76 30.66 -3.19
C ASP A 132 -4.55 29.94 -2.09
N PHE A 133 -4.19 28.69 -1.80
CA PHE A 133 -4.88 27.87 -0.81
C PHE A 133 -4.74 28.43 0.61
N SER A 134 -3.54 28.89 0.99
CA SER A 134 -3.35 29.56 2.29
C SER A 134 -4.18 30.83 2.40
N ALA A 135 -4.34 31.60 1.32
CA ALA A 135 -5.19 32.80 1.33
C ALA A 135 -6.68 32.47 1.48
N ARG A 136 -7.14 31.35 0.91
CA ARG A 136 -8.53 30.87 1.02
C ARG A 136 -8.89 30.39 2.43
N VAL A 137 -7.92 29.87 3.18
CA VAL A 137 -8.11 29.41 4.57
C VAL A 137 -7.69 30.46 5.61
N LYS A 138 -7.14 31.61 5.18
CA LYS A 138 -6.66 32.67 6.07
C LYS A 138 -7.81 33.37 6.78
N GLY A 139 -7.76 33.42 8.11
CA GLY A 139 -8.79 34.07 8.93
C GLY A 139 -9.97 33.17 9.29
N MET A 140 -9.89 31.87 8.97
CA MET A 140 -10.64 30.85 9.69
C MET A 140 -10.03 30.77 11.11
N GLU A 141 -10.47 31.68 11.99
CA GLU A 141 -10.08 31.70 13.41
C GLU A 141 -10.47 30.37 14.08
N HIS A 142 -9.80 30.05 15.19
CA HIS A 142 -10.11 28.94 16.09
C HIS A 142 -11.53 29.05 16.69
N GLU A 143 -12.57 28.97 15.88
CA GLU A 143 -13.57 27.97 16.18
C GLU A 143 -12.94 26.67 15.73
N ALA A 144 -12.78 25.72 16.64
CA ALA A 144 -12.73 24.34 16.21
C ALA A 144 -14.05 24.13 15.45
N ALA A 145 -14.05 24.40 14.15
CA ALA A 145 -14.95 23.73 13.24
C ALA A 145 -14.87 22.27 13.69
N PRO A 146 -16.01 21.65 14.04
CA PRO A 146 -16.01 20.28 14.52
C PRO A 146 -15.12 19.53 13.54
N SER A 147 -14.04 18.95 14.06
CA SER A 147 -13.00 18.36 13.24
C SER A 147 -13.72 17.55 12.16
N ILE A 148 -13.61 17.99 10.91
CA ILE A 148 -13.91 17.11 9.78
C ILE A 148 -12.60 16.37 9.45
N ALA A 149 -11.71 16.13 10.41
CA ALA A 149 -11.63 14.77 10.92
C ALA A 149 -12.94 14.30 11.56
N SER A 150 -13.97 14.10 10.73
CA SER A 150 -14.68 12.85 10.89
C SER A 150 -13.67 11.79 10.46
N VAL A 151 -12.76 11.44 11.38
CA VAL A 151 -12.83 10.07 11.84
C VAL A 151 -14.30 9.93 12.20
N LYS A 152 -15.13 9.52 11.21
CA LYS A 152 -16.30 8.74 11.55
C LYS A 152 -15.71 7.81 12.57
N GLU A 153 -16.15 7.87 13.83
CA GLU A 153 -16.03 6.71 14.69
C GLU A 153 -16.30 5.56 13.76
N LYS A 154 -15.25 4.75 13.51
CA LYS A 154 -15.28 3.71 12.49
C LYS A 154 -16.59 3.01 12.80
N GLY A 155 -17.57 3.10 11.89
CA GLY A 155 -18.92 2.66 12.22
C GLY A 155 -18.82 1.23 12.73
N GLU A 156 -19.74 0.77 13.55
CA GLU A 156 -19.60 -0.59 14.09
C GLU A 156 -19.40 -1.58 12.93
N PHE A 157 -18.35 -2.40 13.04
CA PHE A 157 -18.06 -3.42 12.04
C PHE A 157 -19.14 -4.50 12.17
N GLU A 158 -20.02 -4.56 11.17
CA GLU A 158 -21.13 -5.49 11.15
C GLU A 158 -20.99 -6.46 9.98
N LEU A 159 -21.07 -7.76 10.30
CA LEU A 159 -21.09 -8.80 9.29
C LEU A 159 -22.42 -8.77 8.52
N PRO A 160 -22.39 -8.94 7.18
CA PRO A 160 -23.60 -9.12 6.39
C PRO A 160 -24.53 -10.21 6.95
N PRO A 161 -25.86 -10.06 6.78
CA PRO A 161 -26.79 -11.08 7.23
C PRO A 161 -26.58 -12.39 6.47
N ARG A 162 -26.56 -13.49 7.22
CA ARG A 162 -26.43 -14.84 6.66
C ARG A 162 -27.64 -15.18 5.79
N GLY A 163 -27.39 -15.86 4.69
CA GLY A 163 -28.41 -16.49 3.87
C GLY A 163 -29.01 -17.71 4.56
N ALA A 164 -30.11 -18.23 3.98
CA ALA A 164 -30.81 -19.40 4.51
C ALA A 164 -30.02 -20.71 4.37
N ASP A 165 -29.09 -20.79 3.42
CA ASP A 165 -28.25 -21.95 3.16
C ASP A 165 -26.87 -21.54 2.60
N MET A 166 -26.00 -22.52 2.40
CA MET A 166 -24.66 -22.38 1.85
C MET A 166 -24.53 -22.91 0.41
N ARG A 167 -25.65 -23.24 -0.26
CA ARG A 167 -25.62 -24.05 -1.50
C ARG A 167 -24.84 -23.39 -2.63
N ARG A 168 -25.00 -22.07 -2.81
CA ARG A 168 -24.32 -21.31 -3.87
C ARG A 168 -22.83 -21.16 -3.58
N ALA A 169 -22.47 -20.90 -2.32
CA ALA A 169 -21.07 -20.83 -1.89
C ALA A 169 -20.36 -22.17 -2.11
N TYR A 170 -20.94 -23.29 -1.68
CA TYR A 170 -20.35 -24.62 -1.90
C TYR A 170 -20.25 -24.96 -3.39
N ALA A 171 -21.33 -24.76 -4.17
CA ALA A 171 -21.30 -25.02 -5.60
C ALA A 171 -20.21 -24.18 -6.30
N TYR A 172 -20.11 -22.90 -5.95
CA TYR A 172 -19.12 -22.01 -6.54
C TYR A 172 -17.68 -22.40 -6.15
N LEU A 173 -17.40 -22.61 -4.86
CA LEU A 173 -16.03 -22.91 -4.41
C LEU A 173 -15.57 -24.32 -4.85
N ILE A 174 -16.44 -25.33 -4.75
CA ILE A 174 -16.06 -26.72 -5.05
C ILE A 174 -16.22 -27.04 -6.54
N LYS A 175 -17.33 -26.63 -7.18
CA LYS A 175 -17.63 -27.05 -8.57
C LYS A 175 -17.12 -26.08 -9.61
N THR A 176 -17.06 -24.78 -9.30
CA THR A 176 -16.58 -23.77 -10.25
C THR A 176 -15.12 -23.41 -10.03
N ARG A 177 -14.68 -23.31 -8.77
CA ARG A 177 -13.32 -22.94 -8.40
C ARG A 177 -12.42 -24.15 -8.12
N TYR A 178 -12.98 -25.36 -8.07
CA TYR A 178 -12.29 -26.63 -7.82
C TYR A 178 -11.45 -26.68 -6.55
N ILE A 179 -11.80 -25.85 -5.56
CA ILE A 179 -11.19 -25.91 -4.24
C ILE A 179 -11.59 -27.23 -3.59
N ASP A 180 -10.63 -27.86 -2.91
CA ASP A 180 -10.85 -29.10 -2.18
C ASP A 180 -11.97 -28.92 -1.14
N GLN A 181 -12.88 -29.90 -1.07
CA GLN A 181 -14.07 -29.82 -0.23
C GLN A 181 -13.74 -29.69 1.26
N ASP A 182 -12.66 -30.33 1.73
CA ASP A 182 -12.28 -30.28 3.14
C ASP A 182 -11.68 -28.91 3.50
N VAL A 183 -10.97 -28.26 2.56
CA VAL A 183 -10.52 -26.87 2.73
C VAL A 183 -11.72 -25.93 2.86
N VAL A 184 -12.73 -26.08 1.99
CA VAL A 184 -13.97 -25.29 2.10
C VAL A 184 -14.69 -25.56 3.42
N GLN A 185 -14.77 -26.83 3.83
CA GLN A 185 -15.44 -27.21 5.08
C GLN A 185 -14.69 -26.69 6.31
N ASP A 186 -13.36 -26.65 6.28
CA ASP A 186 -12.55 -26.11 7.37
C ASP A 186 -12.83 -24.62 7.58
N PHE A 187 -12.91 -23.83 6.52
CA PHE A 187 -13.31 -22.41 6.61
C PHE A 187 -14.72 -22.24 7.21
N VAL A 188 -15.67 -23.12 6.88
CA VAL A 188 -17.02 -23.08 7.45
C VAL A 188 -16.99 -23.46 8.94
N ASN A 189 -16.24 -24.50 9.31
CA ASN A 189 -16.10 -24.95 10.70
C ASN A 189 -15.45 -23.87 11.59
N GLN A 190 -14.45 -23.19 11.06
CA GLN A 190 -13.78 -22.05 11.70
C GLN A 190 -14.61 -20.76 11.68
N LYS A 191 -15.82 -20.79 11.11
CA LYS A 191 -16.70 -19.62 10.90
C LYS A 191 -16.08 -18.51 10.03
N MET A 192 -15.03 -18.82 9.27
CA MET A 192 -14.34 -17.90 8.37
C MET A 192 -15.02 -17.80 7.00
N LEU A 193 -16.01 -18.64 6.72
CA LEU A 193 -16.80 -18.60 5.49
C LEU A 193 -18.29 -18.76 5.78
N TYR A 194 -19.10 -17.91 5.18
CA TYR A 194 -20.54 -18.14 5.06
C TYR A 194 -21.10 -17.54 3.76
N GLN A 195 -22.38 -17.78 3.49
CA GLN A 195 -23.10 -17.23 2.35
C GLN A 195 -24.03 -16.12 2.84
N ASP A 196 -23.98 -14.92 2.23
CA ASP A 196 -24.93 -13.85 2.54
C ASP A 196 -26.31 -14.06 1.87
N GLN A 197 -27.27 -13.21 2.19
CA GLN A 197 -28.62 -13.25 1.59
C GLN A 197 -28.64 -13.07 0.06
N ARG A 198 -27.60 -12.48 -0.54
CA ARG A 198 -27.46 -12.29 -1.99
C ARG A 198 -26.76 -13.48 -2.65
N GLY A 199 -26.33 -14.46 -1.85
CA GLY A 199 -25.62 -15.64 -2.27
C GLY A 199 -24.16 -15.37 -2.62
N ASN A 200 -23.53 -14.38 -1.99
CA ASN A 200 -22.08 -14.18 -2.08
C ASN A 200 -21.37 -15.04 -1.02
N CYS A 201 -20.15 -15.47 -1.29
CA CYS A 201 -19.25 -15.92 -0.23
C CYS A 201 -18.82 -14.71 0.58
N VAL A 202 -18.99 -14.76 1.89
CA VAL A 202 -18.42 -13.81 2.85
C VAL A 202 -17.31 -14.52 3.61
N PHE A 203 -16.10 -14.04 3.42
CA PHE A 203 -14.92 -14.48 4.14
C PHE A 203 -14.71 -13.56 5.34
N VAL A 204 -14.52 -14.12 6.52
CA VAL A 204 -14.36 -13.39 7.79
C VAL A 204 -13.02 -13.74 8.43
N SER A 205 -12.30 -12.72 8.88
CA SER A 205 -11.12 -12.87 9.74
C SER A 205 -11.42 -12.36 11.15
N TYR A 206 -10.74 -12.96 12.11
CA TYR A 206 -11.00 -12.80 13.54
C TYR A 206 -9.72 -12.43 14.26
N ASP A 207 -9.83 -11.56 15.25
CA ASP A 207 -8.72 -11.26 16.15
C ASP A 207 -8.42 -12.42 17.13
N LYS A 208 -7.44 -12.19 18.01
CA LYS A 208 -7.04 -13.12 19.07
C LYS A 208 -8.17 -13.47 20.05
N ASP A 209 -9.13 -12.57 20.23
CA ASP A 209 -10.28 -12.71 21.12
C ASP A 209 -11.51 -13.30 20.40
N LYS A 210 -11.30 -13.81 19.17
CA LYS A 210 -12.31 -14.41 18.28
C LYS A 210 -13.45 -13.44 17.93
N GLN A 211 -13.19 -12.13 17.95
CA GLN A 211 -14.12 -11.14 17.42
C GLN A 211 -13.86 -10.94 15.92
N PRO A 212 -14.91 -10.85 15.10
CA PRO A 212 -14.73 -10.62 13.68
C PRO A 212 -14.27 -9.16 13.48
N VAL A 213 -13.16 -8.97 12.77
CA VAL A 213 -12.53 -7.64 12.59
C VAL A 213 -12.43 -7.23 11.12
N PHE A 214 -12.42 -8.19 10.21
CA PHE A 214 -12.36 -7.95 8.78
C PHE A 214 -13.26 -8.93 8.04
N ALA A 215 -13.91 -8.48 6.98
CA ALA A 215 -14.59 -9.39 6.06
C ALA A 215 -14.59 -8.88 4.62
N CYS A 216 -14.50 -9.81 3.67
CA CYS A 216 -14.63 -9.52 2.25
C CYS A 216 -15.64 -10.45 1.57
N LYS A 217 -16.24 -9.95 0.50
CA LYS A 217 -17.32 -10.62 -0.25
C LYS A 217 -16.83 -10.99 -1.63
N ARG A 218 -17.17 -12.21 -2.06
CA ARG A 218 -17.00 -12.70 -3.43
C ARG A 218 -18.33 -13.18 -3.98
N GLY A 219 -18.76 -12.61 -5.10
CA GLY A 219 -19.97 -13.07 -5.80
C GLY A 219 -19.81 -14.48 -6.35
N THR A 220 -20.88 -15.28 -6.27
CA THR A 220 -20.91 -16.65 -6.83
C THR A 220 -21.39 -16.71 -8.27
N ASN A 221 -21.76 -15.57 -8.87
CA ASN A 221 -22.16 -15.51 -10.27
C ASN A 221 -20.89 -15.51 -11.15
N THR A 222 -20.79 -16.47 -12.06
CA THR A 222 -19.63 -16.65 -12.95
C THR A 222 -19.59 -15.71 -14.14
N GLU A 223 -20.73 -15.13 -14.51
CA GLU A 223 -20.85 -14.17 -15.63
C GLU A 223 -20.47 -12.75 -15.21
N LYS A 224 -20.73 -12.39 -13.94
CA LYS A 224 -20.45 -11.05 -13.42
C LYS A 224 -19.60 -11.12 -12.16
N ARG A 225 -18.32 -10.74 -12.29
CA ARG A 225 -17.40 -10.61 -11.15
C ARG A 225 -17.92 -9.57 -10.16
N PHE A 226 -18.01 -9.96 -8.89
CA PHE A 226 -18.29 -9.07 -7.76
C PHE A 226 -17.29 -9.37 -6.64
N VAL A 227 -16.60 -8.32 -6.19
CA VAL A 227 -15.69 -8.33 -5.04
C VAL A 227 -15.95 -7.06 -4.26
N ALA A 228 -16.07 -7.14 -2.95
CA ALA A 228 -16.23 -5.97 -2.10
C ALA A 228 -15.87 -6.29 -0.66
N ASP A 229 -15.17 -5.39 0.02
CA ASP A 229 -14.99 -5.50 1.46
C ASP A 229 -16.29 -5.15 2.20
N VAL A 230 -16.37 -5.56 3.46
CA VAL A 230 -17.40 -5.14 4.40
C VAL A 230 -17.00 -3.79 5.00
N GLU A 231 -17.96 -2.88 5.12
CA GLU A 231 -17.70 -1.53 5.64
C GLU A 231 -17.13 -1.59 7.05
N ASN A 232 -16.28 -0.62 7.38
CA ASN A 232 -15.59 -0.52 8.66
C ASN A 232 -14.63 -1.68 9.01
N SER A 233 -14.28 -2.53 8.04
CA SER A 233 -13.27 -3.58 8.24
C SER A 233 -11.94 -3.03 8.76
N ASP A 234 -11.24 -3.83 9.55
CA ASP A 234 -9.90 -3.57 10.01
C ASP A 234 -8.86 -3.92 8.95
N TYR A 235 -8.42 -2.90 8.19
CA TYR A 235 -7.41 -3.03 7.16
C TYR A 235 -5.99 -3.18 7.71
N GLU A 236 -5.74 -2.84 8.97
CA GLU A 236 -4.48 -3.14 9.65
C GLU A 236 -4.44 -4.61 10.08
N HIS A 237 -5.59 -5.22 10.37
CA HIS A 237 -5.66 -6.68 10.55
C HIS A 237 -5.71 -7.43 9.21
N GLY A 238 -6.48 -6.93 8.24
CA GLY A 238 -6.72 -7.60 6.97
C GLY A 238 -7.41 -8.96 7.13
N PHE A 239 -7.36 -9.79 6.08
CA PHE A 239 -7.77 -11.18 6.21
C PHE A 239 -6.57 -12.02 6.61
N TYR A 240 -6.60 -12.61 7.80
CA TYR A 240 -5.52 -13.45 8.30
C TYR A 240 -6.04 -14.79 8.82
N ILE A 241 -5.24 -15.84 8.60
CA ILE A 241 -5.45 -17.19 9.14
C ILE A 241 -4.24 -17.52 10.00
N ASN A 242 -4.44 -17.51 11.31
CA ASN A 242 -3.44 -17.87 12.30
C ASN A 242 -3.58 -19.35 12.66
N ASN A 243 -2.66 -20.18 12.18
CA ASN A 243 -2.45 -21.56 12.61
C ASN A 243 -1.27 -21.70 13.59
N GLY A 244 -0.58 -20.61 13.91
CA GLY A 244 0.57 -20.56 14.81
C GLY A 244 1.84 -21.07 14.15
N SER A 245 1.99 -20.85 12.84
CA SER A 245 3.16 -21.29 12.08
C SER A 245 4.24 -20.21 12.00
N GLU A 246 5.49 -20.63 11.91
CA GLU A 246 6.63 -19.76 11.57
C GLU A 246 6.69 -19.46 10.05
N LYS A 247 5.81 -20.07 9.24
CA LYS A 247 5.77 -19.91 7.78
C LYS A 247 4.50 -19.18 7.37
N LEU A 248 4.65 -18.09 6.62
CA LEU A 248 3.54 -17.29 6.11
C LEU A 248 3.41 -17.46 4.60
N ILE A 249 2.18 -17.68 4.11
CA ILE A 249 1.85 -17.61 2.68
C ILE A 249 1.04 -16.35 2.41
N VAL A 250 1.56 -15.46 1.57
CA VAL A 250 0.89 -14.21 1.16
C VAL A 250 0.26 -14.41 -0.22
N THR A 251 -1.02 -14.06 -0.38
CA THR A 251 -1.76 -14.25 -1.66
C THR A 251 -2.55 -13.00 -2.02
N GLU A 252 -2.93 -12.81 -3.29
CA GLU A 252 -3.74 -11.65 -3.69
C GLU A 252 -5.20 -11.78 -3.20
N SER A 253 -5.71 -13.00 -3.03
CA SER A 253 -7.08 -13.24 -2.57
C SER A 253 -7.28 -14.50 -1.74
N VAL A 254 -8.38 -14.54 -0.98
CA VAL A 254 -8.75 -15.71 -0.15
C VAL A 254 -8.95 -16.97 -1.00
N ILE A 255 -9.44 -16.82 -2.24
CA ILE A 255 -9.62 -17.96 -3.15
C ILE A 255 -8.26 -18.52 -3.59
N ASP A 256 -7.24 -17.68 -3.73
CA ASP A 256 -5.88 -18.13 -4.09
C ASP A 256 -5.24 -18.87 -2.92
N ALA A 257 -5.38 -18.36 -1.69
CA ALA A 257 -4.98 -19.09 -0.49
C ALA A 257 -5.67 -20.47 -0.39
N MET A 258 -6.99 -20.53 -0.59
CA MET A 258 -7.72 -21.81 -0.60
C MET A 258 -7.26 -22.75 -1.74
N SER A 259 -6.83 -22.19 -2.87
CA SER A 259 -6.29 -22.97 -4.00
C SER A 259 -4.93 -23.59 -3.62
N ILE A 260 -4.05 -22.81 -2.99
CA ILE A 260 -2.76 -23.30 -2.46
C ILE A 260 -2.97 -24.35 -1.37
N MET A 261 -3.90 -24.15 -0.43
CA MET A 261 -4.24 -25.17 0.57
C MET A 261 -4.69 -26.49 -0.06
N SER A 262 -5.44 -26.41 -1.16
CA SER A 262 -5.87 -27.59 -1.92
C SER A 262 -4.68 -28.30 -2.58
N ILE A 263 -3.71 -27.53 -3.10
CA ILE A 263 -2.45 -28.06 -3.66
C ILE A 263 -1.59 -28.72 -2.57
N LEU A 264 -1.36 -28.04 -1.44
CA LEU A 264 -0.60 -28.56 -0.29
C LEU A 264 -1.20 -29.88 0.21
N LYS A 265 -2.53 -29.91 0.42
CA LYS A 265 -3.25 -31.11 0.82
C LYS A 265 -3.03 -32.26 -0.17
N ALA A 266 -3.13 -31.99 -1.48
CA ALA A 266 -2.92 -33.01 -2.50
C ALA A 266 -1.48 -33.55 -2.52
N LYS A 267 -0.50 -32.71 -2.15
CA LYS A 267 0.91 -33.11 -1.96
C LYS A 267 1.16 -33.88 -0.65
N GLY A 268 0.14 -34.04 0.20
CA GLY A 268 0.28 -34.67 1.52
C GLY A 268 0.91 -33.76 2.57
N ILE A 269 0.98 -32.45 2.29
CA ILE A 269 1.45 -31.42 3.23
C ILE A 269 0.23 -30.89 3.99
N ASP A 270 0.34 -30.81 5.32
CA ASP A 270 -0.69 -30.19 6.12
C ASP A 270 -0.72 -28.68 5.83
N TYR A 271 -1.76 -28.20 5.18
CA TYR A 271 -1.89 -26.78 4.89
C TYR A 271 -1.99 -25.92 6.16
N LYS A 272 -2.25 -26.52 7.34
CA LYS A 272 -2.20 -25.80 8.63
C LYS A 272 -0.77 -25.63 9.18
N SER A 273 0.25 -26.18 8.52
CA SER A 273 1.65 -25.87 8.84
C SER A 273 2.09 -24.49 8.33
N TYR A 274 1.15 -23.66 7.87
CA TYR A 274 1.37 -22.31 7.37
C TYR A 274 0.30 -21.38 7.93
N ASP A 275 0.68 -20.13 8.16
CA ASP A 275 -0.25 -19.02 8.32
C ASP A 275 -0.52 -18.40 6.94
N TYR A 276 -1.64 -17.70 6.78
CA TYR A 276 -2.05 -17.15 5.49
C TYR A 276 -2.49 -15.70 5.59
N LEU A 277 -1.97 -14.87 4.69
CA LEU A 277 -2.35 -13.47 4.53
C LEU A 277 -2.81 -13.15 3.09
N PRO A 278 -4.11 -13.32 2.79
CA PRO A 278 -4.74 -12.77 1.59
C PRO A 278 -4.86 -11.24 1.61
N LEU A 279 -4.24 -10.54 0.64
CA LEU A 279 -4.12 -9.07 0.59
C LEU A 279 -5.39 -8.31 0.12
N ALA A 280 -6.48 -9.01 -0.18
CA ALA A 280 -7.84 -8.49 -0.38
C ALA A 280 -7.96 -7.07 -1.02
N GLY A 281 -7.19 -6.77 -2.07
CA GLY A 281 -7.25 -5.54 -2.89
C GLY A 281 -6.84 -4.21 -2.22
N ALA A 282 -7.18 -3.98 -0.94
CA ALA A 282 -6.97 -2.71 -0.23
C ALA A 282 -6.11 -2.83 1.04
N ALA A 283 -5.83 -4.04 1.53
CA ALA A 283 -4.96 -4.31 2.68
C ALA A 283 -3.65 -4.89 2.17
N LYS A 284 -2.70 -4.04 1.75
CA LYS A 284 -1.49 -4.54 1.10
C LYS A 284 -0.25 -4.52 1.99
N PHE A 285 -0.07 -3.46 2.77
CA PHE A 285 1.22 -3.25 3.44
C PHE A 285 1.07 -3.19 4.96
N GLU A 286 0.05 -2.48 5.45
CA GLU A 286 -0.20 -2.30 6.88
C GLU A 286 -0.50 -3.64 7.56
N SER A 287 -1.36 -4.48 6.95
CA SER A 287 -1.67 -5.81 7.47
C SER A 287 -0.50 -6.78 7.40
N LEU A 288 0.34 -6.68 6.36
CA LEU A 288 1.53 -7.51 6.29
C LEU A 288 2.46 -7.18 7.44
N MET A 289 2.78 -5.90 7.64
CA MET A 289 3.65 -5.48 8.75
C MET A 289 3.06 -5.87 10.11
N ASN A 290 1.76 -5.69 10.32
CA ASN A 290 1.09 -6.05 11.57
C ASN A 290 1.25 -7.55 11.92
N HIS A 291 1.27 -8.43 10.92
CA HIS A 291 1.44 -9.89 11.11
C HIS A 291 2.88 -10.38 10.94
N LEU A 292 3.81 -9.50 10.56
CA LEU A 292 5.26 -9.78 10.54
C LEU A 292 5.94 -9.46 11.89
N HIS A 293 5.18 -9.34 12.99
CA HIS A 293 5.70 -9.02 14.33
C HIS A 293 5.72 -10.25 15.28
N ASP A 294 6.72 -10.28 16.18
CA ASP A 294 7.04 -11.24 17.26
C ASP A 294 8.20 -12.25 17.04
N ASP A 295 9.13 -12.04 16.10
CA ASP A 295 10.31 -12.93 15.88
C ASP A 295 9.96 -14.41 15.56
N VAL A 296 8.67 -14.73 15.34
CA VAL A 296 8.18 -16.09 15.08
C VAL A 296 8.22 -16.42 13.60
N THR A 297 7.81 -15.49 12.74
CA THR A 297 7.80 -15.72 11.29
C THR A 297 9.22 -15.77 10.76
N ARG A 298 9.64 -16.94 10.27
CA ARG A 298 10.97 -17.19 9.70
C ARG A 298 10.96 -17.33 8.19
N GLU A 299 9.81 -17.60 7.59
CA GLU A 299 9.67 -17.87 6.16
C GLU A 299 8.42 -17.17 5.61
N VAL A 300 8.57 -16.43 4.52
CA VAL A 300 7.47 -15.79 3.78
C VAL A 300 7.48 -16.28 2.33
N ASN A 301 6.39 -16.95 1.97
CA ASN A 301 6.11 -17.42 0.61
C ASN A 301 5.15 -16.43 -0.07
N LEU A 302 5.68 -15.63 -0.99
CA LEU A 302 4.93 -14.65 -1.78
C LEU A 302 4.28 -15.36 -2.97
N ALA A 303 2.99 -15.65 -2.82
CA ALA A 303 2.18 -16.39 -3.77
C ALA A 303 1.16 -15.49 -4.49
N LEU A 304 1.67 -14.42 -5.11
CA LEU A 304 0.85 -13.40 -5.80
C LEU A 304 0.57 -13.76 -7.27
N ASP A 305 -0.35 -13.02 -7.89
CA ASP A 305 -0.75 -13.20 -9.29
C ASP A 305 0.46 -13.05 -10.23
N ASN A 306 0.51 -13.87 -11.27
CA ASN A 306 1.50 -13.76 -12.35
C ASN A 306 1.04 -12.73 -13.40
N ASP A 307 0.84 -11.49 -12.94
CA ASP A 307 0.63 -10.32 -13.78
C ASP A 307 1.49 -9.16 -13.31
N GLU A 308 1.52 -8.07 -14.08
CA GLU A 308 2.35 -6.89 -13.77
C GLU A 308 2.06 -6.35 -12.35
N GLY A 309 0.80 -6.40 -11.91
CA GLY A 309 0.41 -5.90 -10.60
C GLY A 309 0.87 -6.82 -9.46
N GLY A 310 0.76 -8.14 -9.64
CA GLY A 310 1.24 -9.12 -8.66
C GLY A 310 2.76 -9.11 -8.52
N ILE A 311 3.50 -9.04 -9.64
CA ILE A 311 4.97 -8.96 -9.65
C ILE A 311 5.44 -7.68 -8.93
N GLN A 312 4.88 -6.52 -9.28
CA GLN A 312 5.23 -5.26 -8.61
C GLN A 312 4.87 -5.26 -7.12
N ASN A 313 3.80 -5.95 -6.71
CA ASN A 313 3.47 -6.07 -5.29
C ASN A 313 4.47 -6.95 -4.55
N ALA A 314 4.91 -8.06 -5.16
CA ALA A 314 5.91 -8.94 -4.57
C ALA A 314 7.23 -8.18 -4.36
N GLU A 315 7.72 -7.47 -5.38
CA GLU A 315 8.93 -6.64 -5.29
C GLU A 315 8.83 -5.59 -4.16
N LYS A 316 7.70 -4.88 -4.06
CA LYS A 316 7.48 -3.90 -2.98
C LYS A 316 7.46 -4.51 -1.60
N ILE A 317 6.90 -5.71 -1.46
CA ILE A 317 6.87 -6.41 -0.17
C ILE A 317 8.30 -6.73 0.27
N LYS A 318 9.13 -7.25 -0.64
CA LYS A 318 10.55 -7.54 -0.38
C LYS A 318 11.34 -6.29 0.00
N GLU A 319 11.16 -5.20 -0.75
CA GLU A 319 11.79 -3.90 -0.44
C GLU A 319 11.42 -3.40 0.97
N LEU A 320 10.18 -3.64 1.41
CA LEU A 320 9.74 -3.25 2.75
C LEU A 320 10.33 -4.15 3.83
N ILE A 321 10.35 -5.47 3.63
CA ILE A 321 10.96 -6.43 4.55
C ILE A 321 12.46 -6.10 4.73
N GLU A 322 13.18 -5.85 3.63
CA GLU A 322 14.58 -5.44 3.65
C GLU A 322 14.78 -4.11 4.38
N LYS A 323 13.93 -3.11 4.12
CA LYS A 323 14.03 -1.78 4.73
C LYS A 323 13.79 -1.80 6.24
N GLU A 324 12.86 -2.63 6.70
CA GLU A 324 12.55 -2.79 8.14
C GLU A 324 13.57 -3.70 8.85
N GLY A 325 14.47 -4.34 8.10
CA GLY A 325 15.55 -5.16 8.64
C GLY A 325 15.07 -6.45 9.28
N ILE A 326 13.95 -7.00 8.79
CA ILE A 326 13.37 -8.25 9.28
C ILE A 326 14.16 -9.41 8.68
N ASP A 327 14.74 -10.25 9.53
CA ASP A 327 15.53 -11.43 9.13
C ASP A 327 14.60 -12.64 8.92
N LEU A 328 14.25 -12.92 7.66
CA LEU A 328 13.43 -14.07 7.27
C LEU A 328 13.79 -14.57 5.87
N ASP A 329 13.45 -15.82 5.58
CA ASP A 329 13.59 -16.44 4.26
C ASP A 329 12.41 -16.05 3.34
N GLU A 330 12.71 -15.47 2.18
CA GLU A 330 11.72 -15.04 1.19
C GLU A 330 11.69 -15.97 -0.02
N HIS A 331 10.50 -16.42 -0.41
CA HIS A 331 10.30 -17.30 -1.58
C HIS A 331 9.23 -16.76 -2.51
N ASP A 332 9.52 -16.76 -3.82
CA ASP A 332 8.52 -16.46 -4.85
C ASP A 332 7.80 -17.73 -5.28
N TRP A 333 6.53 -17.83 -4.92
CA TRP A 333 5.63 -18.85 -5.44
C TRP A 333 4.86 -18.23 -6.58
N ILE A 334 5.28 -18.49 -7.82
CA ILE A 334 4.68 -17.87 -9.01
C ILE A 334 3.90 -18.92 -9.79
N PRO A 335 2.57 -18.76 -9.98
CA PRO A 335 1.80 -19.67 -10.82
C PRO A 335 2.27 -19.60 -12.28
N ASP A 336 2.16 -20.71 -13.01
CA ASP A 336 2.35 -20.80 -14.45
C ASP A 336 1.20 -20.09 -15.21
N TYR A 337 -0.01 -20.10 -14.66
CA TYR A 337 -1.16 -19.32 -15.14
C TYR A 337 -1.28 -17.99 -14.40
N LYS A 338 -2.37 -17.25 -14.66
CA LYS A 338 -2.53 -15.90 -14.12
C LYS A 338 -2.58 -15.88 -12.58
N ASP A 339 -3.32 -16.79 -11.98
CA ASP A 339 -3.51 -16.87 -10.52
C ASP A 339 -3.55 -18.34 -10.06
N TRP A 340 -3.43 -18.58 -8.75
CA TRP A 340 -3.43 -19.92 -8.17
C TRP A 340 -4.76 -20.66 -8.34
N ASN A 341 -5.87 -19.94 -8.54
CA ASN A 341 -7.12 -20.59 -8.87
C ASN A 341 -7.17 -21.08 -10.32
N GLU A 342 -6.52 -20.38 -11.25
CA GLU A 342 -6.34 -20.82 -12.62
C GLU A 342 -5.48 -22.08 -12.68
N GLU A 343 -4.44 -22.21 -11.85
CA GLU A 343 -3.64 -23.45 -11.71
C GLU A 343 -4.52 -24.69 -11.50
N ILE A 344 -5.31 -24.68 -10.42
CA ILE A 344 -6.14 -25.84 -10.07
C ILE A 344 -7.29 -26.06 -11.07
N LYS A 345 -7.78 -24.99 -11.72
CA LYS A 345 -8.78 -25.10 -12.81
C LYS A 345 -8.17 -25.78 -14.03
N GLU A 346 -6.96 -25.41 -14.43
CA GLU A 346 -6.29 -25.99 -15.58
C GLU A 346 -5.85 -27.43 -15.29
N ALA A 347 -5.35 -27.73 -14.09
CA ALA A 347 -5.08 -29.10 -13.67
C ALA A 347 -6.34 -29.97 -13.74
N PHE A 348 -7.47 -29.49 -13.19
CA PHE A 348 -8.74 -30.22 -13.24
C PHE A 348 -9.22 -30.45 -14.67
N LYS A 349 -9.21 -29.42 -15.53
CA LYS A 349 -9.63 -29.53 -16.95
C LYS A 349 -8.82 -30.57 -17.71
N HIS A 350 -7.54 -30.72 -17.38
CA HIS A 350 -6.63 -31.67 -18.03
C HIS A 350 -6.49 -33.01 -17.29
N GLY A 351 -7.28 -33.24 -16.23
CA GLY A 351 -7.23 -34.47 -15.43
C GLY A 351 -5.90 -34.69 -14.71
N LYS A 352 -5.13 -33.63 -14.45
CA LYS A 352 -3.87 -33.68 -13.70
C LYS A 352 -4.13 -33.63 -12.19
N SER A 353 -3.26 -34.28 -11.41
CA SER A 353 -3.34 -34.18 -9.96
C SER A 353 -2.93 -32.78 -9.52
N PHE A 354 -3.59 -32.23 -8.50
CA PHE A 354 -3.12 -30.99 -7.87
C PHE A 354 -1.73 -31.17 -7.22
N ALA A 355 -1.37 -32.41 -6.87
CA ALA A 355 -0.04 -32.75 -6.37
C ALA A 355 1.08 -32.46 -7.39
N ASP A 356 0.75 -32.42 -8.69
CA ASP A 356 1.70 -32.18 -9.78
C ASP A 356 1.96 -30.68 -10.01
N ILE A 357 1.14 -29.78 -9.43
CA ILE A 357 1.32 -28.33 -9.54
C ILE A 357 2.57 -27.92 -8.76
N LYS A 358 3.47 -27.15 -9.37
CA LYS A 358 4.66 -26.64 -8.71
C LYS A 358 4.30 -25.41 -7.88
N LEU A 359 4.70 -25.38 -6.62
CA LEU A 359 4.52 -24.21 -5.75
C LEU A 359 5.68 -23.23 -5.94
N GLU A 360 6.89 -23.76 -5.83
CA GLU A 360 8.12 -23.05 -6.21
C GLU A 360 8.47 -23.39 -7.66
N LYS A 361 8.86 -22.38 -8.43
CA LYS A 361 9.69 -22.63 -9.60
C LYS A 361 11.06 -23.02 -9.05
N GLU A 362 11.42 -24.30 -9.18
CA GLU A 362 12.78 -24.77 -8.89
C GLU A 362 13.79 -23.90 -9.67
N LEU A 363 14.40 -22.91 -9.01
CA LEU A 363 15.77 -22.54 -9.34
C LEU A 363 16.60 -23.74 -8.89
N ASN A 364 16.85 -24.67 -9.80
CA ASN A 364 17.76 -25.79 -9.54
C ASN A 364 19.04 -25.27 -8.86
N THR A 365 19.48 -26.06 -7.88
CA THR A 365 20.71 -26.05 -7.08
C THR A 365 21.92 -25.27 -7.66
N PRO A 366 22.80 -24.75 -6.78
CA PRO A 366 23.59 -23.55 -6.97
C PRO A 366 24.40 -23.56 -8.26
N ILE A 367 24.03 -22.67 -9.18
CA ILE A 367 24.93 -22.22 -10.23
C ILE A 367 26.06 -21.50 -9.49
N GLU A 368 27.30 -22.01 -9.64
CA GLU A 368 28.53 -21.27 -9.33
C GLU A 368 28.31 -19.79 -9.58
N GLN A 369 28.65 -18.94 -8.61
CA GLN A 369 28.60 -17.48 -8.73
C GLN A 369 29.15 -17.01 -10.08
N LYS A 370 28.30 -16.92 -11.10
CA LYS A 370 28.52 -16.04 -12.22
C LYS A 370 27.95 -14.72 -11.74
N LYS A 371 28.86 -13.92 -11.18
CA LYS A 371 28.68 -12.49 -11.01
C LYS A 371 28.18 -11.90 -12.32
N GLU A 372 26.86 -11.82 -12.50
CA GLU A 372 26.30 -10.79 -13.35
C GLU A 372 26.55 -9.48 -12.60
N LYS A 373 27.60 -8.79 -13.05
CA LYS A 373 27.95 -7.46 -12.57
C LYS A 373 26.69 -6.60 -12.63
N SER A 374 26.38 -5.91 -11.54
CA SER A 374 25.20 -5.05 -11.50
C SER A 374 25.25 -4.06 -12.67
N PHE A 375 24.08 -3.59 -13.11
CA PHE A 375 23.98 -2.57 -14.17
C PHE A 375 24.91 -1.36 -13.91
N MET A 376 25.14 -1.02 -12.63
CA MET A 376 26.08 0.01 -12.21
C MET A 376 27.56 -0.36 -12.40
N GLU A 377 27.95 -1.62 -12.20
CA GLU A 377 29.32 -2.10 -12.46
C GLU A 377 29.63 -2.18 -13.95
N LEU A 378 28.68 -2.67 -14.76
CA LEU A 378 28.82 -2.67 -16.22
C LEU A 378 28.90 -1.25 -16.77
N ALA A 379 28.07 -0.33 -16.26
CA ALA A 379 28.14 1.09 -16.64
C ALA A 379 29.47 1.75 -16.23
N LYS A 380 30.05 1.37 -15.08
CA LYS A 380 31.36 1.86 -14.64
C LYS A 380 32.50 1.33 -15.53
N GLU A 381 32.45 0.07 -15.94
CA GLU A 381 33.46 -0.50 -16.84
C GLU A 381 33.38 0.08 -18.26
N GLU A 382 32.17 0.29 -18.80
CA GLU A 382 32.01 0.99 -20.08
C GLU A 382 32.49 2.44 -20.01
N ALA A 383 32.19 3.16 -18.93
CA ALA A 383 32.66 4.52 -18.73
C ALA A 383 34.20 4.57 -18.66
N LYS A 384 34.81 3.61 -17.97
CA LYS A 384 36.27 3.51 -17.88
C LYS A 384 36.92 3.17 -19.22
N ALA A 385 36.37 2.21 -19.97
CA ALA A 385 36.86 1.85 -21.29
C ALA A 385 36.78 3.01 -22.30
N LYS A 386 35.71 3.83 -22.24
CA LYS A 386 35.57 5.04 -23.07
C LYS A 386 36.60 6.11 -22.69
N LEU A 387 36.92 6.27 -21.41
CA LEU A 387 37.93 7.21 -20.93
C LEU A 387 39.35 6.79 -21.36
N ASP A 388 39.67 5.50 -21.26
CA ASP A 388 40.98 4.96 -21.66
C ASP A 388 41.19 5.03 -23.18
N ALA A 389 40.14 4.77 -23.97
CA ALA A 389 40.17 4.94 -25.42
C ALA A 389 40.39 6.41 -25.84
N SER A 390 39.68 7.34 -25.18
CA SER A 390 39.86 8.78 -25.41
C SER A 390 41.29 9.24 -25.08
N THR A 391 41.85 8.73 -23.98
CA THR A 391 43.22 9.07 -23.55
C THR A 391 44.27 8.50 -24.52
N THR A 392 44.06 7.28 -25.00
CA THR A 392 44.95 6.63 -25.98
C THR A 392 44.92 7.33 -27.34
N SER A 393 43.75 7.72 -27.83
CA SER A 393 43.62 8.51 -29.06
C SER A 393 44.28 9.88 -28.92
N ARG A 394 44.13 10.54 -27.77
CA ARG A 394 44.78 11.84 -27.51
C ARG A 394 46.31 11.73 -27.47
N ASN A 395 46.85 10.68 -26.85
CA ASN A 395 48.29 10.45 -26.79
C ASN A 395 48.88 10.09 -28.17
N LYS A 396 48.20 9.27 -28.97
CA LYS A 396 48.63 9.01 -30.36
C LYS A 396 48.58 10.25 -31.26
N GLN A 397 47.61 11.12 -31.04
CA GLN A 397 47.50 12.37 -31.77
C GLN A 397 48.63 13.34 -31.38
N MET A 398 49.00 13.37 -30.10
CA MET A 398 50.19 14.09 -29.62
C MET A 398 51.51 13.51 -30.14
N GLU A 399 51.66 12.19 -30.22
CA GLU A 399 52.86 11.54 -30.77
C GLU A 399 53.01 11.80 -32.28
N MET A 400 51.91 11.78 -33.06
CA MET A 400 51.96 12.17 -34.47
C MET A 400 52.25 13.66 -34.66
N GLU A 401 51.79 14.54 -33.77
CA GLU A 401 52.12 15.96 -33.82
C GLU A 401 53.60 16.23 -33.45
N LEU A 402 54.22 15.37 -32.65
CA LEU A 402 55.64 15.45 -32.28
C LEU A 402 56.59 14.82 -33.34
N GLU A 403 56.13 13.84 -34.12
CA GLU A 403 56.89 13.24 -35.24
C GLU A 403 56.99 14.14 -36.49
N TYR A 404 56.25 15.25 -36.54
CA TYR A 404 56.27 16.22 -37.65
C TYR A 404 57.14 17.47 -37.38
N ASP A 405 57.75 17.58 -36.20
CA ASP A 405 58.60 18.73 -35.78
C ASP A 405 60.10 18.36 -35.58
N GLU A 406 60.54 17.18 -36.05
CA GLU A 406 61.96 16.86 -36.37
C GLU A 406 62.16 16.82 -37.89
#